data_AF-A0A7S1XXM8-F1
#
_entry.id   AF-A0A7S1XXM8-F1
#
_cell.length_a   1.000
_cell.length_b   1.000
_cell.length_c   1.000
_cell.angle_alpha   90.00
_cell.angle_beta   90.00
_cell.angle_gamma   90.00
#
_symmetry.space_group_name_H-M   'P 1'
#
loop_
_entity.id
_entity.type
_entity.pdbx_description
1 polymer ?
#
loop_
_entity_poly.entity_id
_entity_poly.type
_entity_poly.pdbx_seq_one_letter_code
_entity_poly.pdbx_strand_id
1 'polypeptide(L)'
;MPSPLVPDFIQRVADMADANPLYALGVTVALCATSWILISGSTPPKPEEPKEEPPKPRNFTLEQLKAYRSEDDGGIFIAIKGEVFDVSAKAELYGPGGNYEALTGREASRALAKFALEGPDLESTKIDDLNYGEREQLDGWYEKFKHVNEYPVRGRVVTPPGEKLFTEAQLRAYTGTQAVPEGYAAAPLYIAVRRRIYDVSFGNLTEMYLPGGPYAKLAGRDGNRALGKMSLKEEDMFSRDISDFTDDQNQILDDWAAKFAQRYPCVGTLKD
;
A
#
# COMPACT_ATOMS: atom_id res chain seq x y z
N MET A 1 -56.87 -13.59 28.50
CA MET A 1 -57.60 -12.43 27.96
C MET A 1 -56.66 -11.69 27.02
N PRO A 2 -56.91 -11.68 25.70
CA PRO A 2 -56.18 -10.80 24.79
C PRO A 2 -56.80 -9.40 24.77
N SER A 3 -55.93 -8.38 24.82
CA SER A 3 -56.24 -6.95 24.79
C SER A 3 -56.69 -6.49 23.39
N PRO A 4 -57.68 -5.59 23.24
CA PRO A 4 -58.12 -5.10 21.93
C PRO A 4 -57.39 -3.79 21.60
N LEU A 5 -56.27 -3.85 20.88
CA LEU A 5 -55.56 -2.64 20.40
C LEU A 5 -55.21 -2.69 18.91
N VAL A 6 -56.04 -3.34 18.10
CA VAL A 6 -55.93 -3.36 16.63
C VAL A 6 -57.06 -2.61 15.88
N PRO A 7 -58.24 -2.23 16.45
CA PRO A 7 -59.28 -1.59 15.64
C PRO A 7 -58.94 -0.19 15.12
N ASP A 8 -58.21 0.63 15.89
CA ASP A 8 -58.15 2.08 15.63
C ASP A 8 -57.28 2.48 14.43
N PHE A 9 -56.23 1.73 14.10
CA PHE A 9 -55.34 2.11 12.99
C PHE A 9 -55.95 1.75 11.63
N ILE A 10 -56.50 0.54 11.49
CA ILE A 10 -57.13 0.10 10.24
C ILE A 10 -58.40 0.91 9.97
N GLN A 11 -59.19 1.23 11.01
CA GLN A 11 -60.37 2.07 10.86
C GLN A 11 -60.00 3.50 10.42
N ARG A 12 -58.94 4.10 10.98
CA ARG A 12 -58.46 5.44 10.56
C ARG A 12 -57.96 5.49 9.12
N VAL A 13 -57.33 4.42 8.64
CA VAL A 13 -56.87 4.33 7.24
C VAL A 13 -58.05 4.16 6.28
N ALA A 14 -59.08 3.39 6.68
CA ALA A 14 -60.33 3.28 5.93
C ALA A 14 -61.08 4.62 5.87
N ASP A 15 -61.21 5.32 7.00
CA ASP A 15 -61.88 6.62 7.09
C ASP A 15 -61.13 7.71 6.28
N MET A 16 -59.80 7.66 6.19
CA MET A 16 -59.00 8.57 5.34
C MET A 16 -59.12 8.27 3.83
N ALA A 17 -59.36 7.01 3.45
CA ALA A 17 -59.54 6.62 2.06
C ALA A 17 -60.92 7.05 1.52
N ASP A 18 -61.95 7.01 2.37
CA ASP A 18 -63.31 7.47 2.01
C ASP A 18 -63.41 9.01 1.92
N ALA A 19 -62.56 9.75 2.65
CA ALA A 19 -62.58 11.21 2.68
C ALA A 19 -61.95 11.89 1.44
N ASN A 20 -61.11 11.20 0.66
CA ASN A 20 -60.53 11.77 -0.56
C ASN A 20 -60.08 10.67 -1.56
N PRO A 21 -60.68 10.57 -2.75
CA PRO A 21 -60.37 9.52 -3.72
C PRO A 21 -58.92 9.56 -4.24
N LEU A 22 -58.21 10.70 -4.09
CA LEU A 22 -56.79 10.80 -4.42
C LEU A 22 -55.87 10.10 -3.40
N TYR A 23 -56.27 10.01 -2.12
CA TYR A 23 -55.49 9.28 -1.10
C TYR A 23 -55.62 7.76 -1.26
N ALA A 24 -56.80 7.26 -1.64
CA ALA A 24 -57.02 5.84 -1.94
C ALA A 24 -56.16 5.36 -3.13
N LEU A 25 -55.99 6.20 -4.15
CA LEU A 25 -55.09 5.94 -5.29
C LEU A 25 -53.61 5.93 -4.87
N GLY A 26 -53.20 6.83 -3.98
CA GLY A 26 -51.81 6.87 -3.48
C GLY A 26 -51.43 5.64 -2.65
N VAL A 27 -52.32 5.17 -1.78
CA VAL A 27 -52.08 3.99 -0.91
C VAL A 27 -52.09 2.69 -1.72
N THR A 28 -52.98 2.55 -2.71
CA THR A 28 -53.00 1.38 -3.59
C THR A 28 -51.78 1.31 -4.50
N VAL A 29 -51.31 2.43 -5.06
CA VAL A 29 -50.06 2.47 -5.86
C VAL A 29 -48.85 2.09 -4.99
N ALA A 30 -48.78 2.56 -3.74
CA ALA A 30 -47.70 2.19 -2.83
C ALA A 30 -47.70 0.69 -2.47
N LEU A 31 -48.87 0.09 -2.22
CA LEU A 31 -49.00 -1.35 -1.92
C LEU A 31 -48.76 -2.23 -3.16
N CYS A 32 -49.13 -1.76 -4.35
CA CYS A 32 -48.81 -2.43 -5.61
C CYS A 32 -47.31 -2.36 -5.92
N ALA A 33 -46.64 -1.23 -5.67
CA ALA A 33 -45.20 -1.08 -5.88
C ALA A 33 -44.39 -1.98 -4.94
N THR A 34 -44.75 -2.05 -3.65
CA THR A 34 -44.08 -2.94 -2.70
C THR A 34 -44.36 -4.41 -3.00
N SER A 35 -45.59 -4.76 -3.40
CA SER A 35 -45.92 -6.12 -3.83
C SER A 35 -45.20 -6.51 -5.12
N TRP A 36 -45.09 -5.60 -6.11
CA TRP A 36 -44.34 -5.86 -7.35
C TRP A 36 -42.83 -6.04 -7.09
N ILE A 37 -42.23 -5.25 -6.19
CA ILE A 37 -40.82 -5.41 -5.79
C ILE A 37 -40.58 -6.74 -5.07
N LEU A 38 -41.50 -7.16 -4.19
CA LEU A 38 -41.41 -8.44 -3.47
C LEU A 38 -41.68 -9.66 -4.38
N ILE A 39 -42.54 -9.52 -5.39
CA ILE A 39 -42.90 -10.60 -6.33
C ILE A 39 -41.88 -10.71 -7.49
N SER A 40 -41.29 -9.60 -7.94
CA SER A 40 -40.36 -9.59 -9.09
C SER A 40 -38.91 -9.93 -8.73
N GLY A 41 -38.58 -10.07 -7.44
CA GLY A 41 -37.24 -10.46 -6.97
C GLY A 41 -36.10 -9.54 -7.41
N SER A 42 -36.41 -8.40 -8.04
CA SER A 42 -35.44 -7.50 -8.63
C SER A 42 -35.01 -6.50 -7.56
N THR A 43 -34.00 -6.88 -6.78
CA THR A 43 -33.20 -5.89 -6.08
C THR A 43 -32.61 -4.94 -7.13
N PRO A 44 -32.72 -3.61 -6.96
CA PRO A 44 -31.98 -2.70 -7.81
C PRO A 44 -30.49 -3.08 -7.70
N PRO A 45 -29.73 -3.10 -8.82
CA PRO A 45 -28.31 -3.41 -8.75
C PRO A 45 -27.68 -2.46 -7.75
N LYS A 46 -27.01 -3.03 -6.73
CA LYS A 46 -26.21 -2.27 -5.77
C LYS A 46 -25.31 -1.34 -6.59
N PRO A 47 -25.24 -0.02 -6.30
CA PRO A 47 -24.30 0.87 -6.98
C PRO A 47 -22.93 0.22 -6.95
N GLU A 48 -22.35 -0.07 -8.11
CA GLU A 48 -20.99 -0.58 -8.18
C GLU A 48 -20.09 0.51 -7.60
N GLU A 49 -19.57 0.26 -6.39
CA GLU A 49 -18.54 1.11 -5.79
C GLU A 49 -17.40 1.23 -6.81
N PRO A 50 -16.82 2.43 -7.00
CA PRO A 50 -15.72 2.61 -7.94
C PRO A 50 -14.65 1.56 -7.62
N LYS A 51 -14.32 0.68 -8.58
CA LYS A 51 -13.24 -0.28 -8.41
C LYS A 51 -11.97 0.53 -8.19
N GLU A 52 -11.50 0.59 -6.95
CA GLU A 52 -10.20 1.18 -6.62
C GLU A 52 -9.16 0.47 -7.48
N GLU A 53 -8.41 1.24 -8.28
CA GLU A 53 -7.31 0.67 -9.05
C GLU A 53 -6.33 0.01 -8.08
N PRO A 54 -5.82 -1.20 -8.40
CA PRO A 54 -4.88 -1.86 -7.53
C PRO A 54 -3.66 -0.93 -7.32
N PRO A 55 -3.21 -0.75 -6.06
CA PRO A 55 -2.10 0.16 -5.77
C PRO A 55 -0.86 -0.26 -6.56
N LYS A 56 -0.14 0.74 -7.05
CA LYS A 56 1.00 0.55 -7.93
C LYS A 56 2.10 -0.29 -7.26
N PRO A 57 2.77 -1.17 -8.00
CA PRO A 57 3.91 -1.91 -7.48
C PRO A 57 5.01 -0.99 -6.94
N ARG A 58 5.60 -1.34 -5.80
CA ARG A 58 6.67 -0.55 -5.16
C ARG A 58 7.88 -1.38 -4.74
N ASN A 59 8.97 -0.71 -4.38
CA ASN A 59 10.15 -1.38 -3.84
C ASN A 59 9.95 -1.68 -2.34
N PHE A 60 10.43 -2.84 -1.90
CA PHE A 60 10.45 -3.25 -0.50
C PHE A 60 11.87 -3.63 -0.11
N THR A 61 12.34 -3.19 1.05
CA THR A 61 13.49 -3.83 1.69
C THR A 61 13.04 -5.11 2.40
N LEU A 62 13.99 -6.02 2.67
CA LEU A 62 13.71 -7.20 3.50
C LEU A 62 13.13 -6.82 4.87
N GLU A 63 13.67 -5.77 5.50
CA GLU A 63 13.19 -5.31 6.80
C GLU A 63 11.77 -4.74 6.74
N GLN A 64 11.43 -3.97 5.70
CA GLN A 64 10.06 -3.48 5.51
C GLN A 64 9.08 -4.62 5.23
N LEU A 65 9.50 -5.66 4.53
CA LEU A 65 8.64 -6.78 4.20
C LEU A 65 8.20 -7.53 5.47
N LYS A 66 9.04 -7.62 6.50
CA LYS A 66 8.74 -8.31 7.76
C LYS A 66 7.50 -7.80 8.49
N ALA A 67 7.07 -6.56 8.21
CA ALA A 67 5.86 -6.01 8.79
C ALA A 67 4.61 -6.73 8.25
N TYR A 68 4.61 -7.22 7.01
CA TYR A 68 3.40 -7.70 6.33
C TYR A 68 3.09 -9.17 6.62
N ARG A 69 2.63 -9.45 7.84
CA ARG A 69 2.33 -10.81 8.32
C ARG A 69 0.87 -11.03 8.69
N SER A 70 0.05 -9.99 8.75
CA SER A 70 -1.38 -10.06 9.04
C SER A 70 -2.15 -8.93 8.34
N GLU A 71 -3.48 -9.05 8.26
CA GLU A 71 -4.33 -7.95 7.77
C GLU A 71 -4.18 -6.69 8.61
N ASP A 72 -4.01 -6.84 9.93
CA ASP A 72 -3.80 -5.72 10.86
C ASP A 72 -2.48 -4.98 10.58
N ASP A 73 -1.51 -5.66 9.97
CA ASP A 73 -0.23 -5.07 9.53
C ASP A 73 -0.29 -4.44 8.12
N GLY A 74 -1.49 -4.34 7.53
CA GLY A 74 -1.70 -3.81 6.19
C GLY A 74 -1.53 -4.83 5.06
N GLY A 75 -1.48 -6.13 5.39
CA GLY A 75 -1.54 -7.24 4.44
C GLY A 75 -0.56 -8.37 4.76
N ILE A 76 -0.79 -9.53 4.14
CA ILE A 76 0.02 -10.73 4.31
C ILE A 76 0.82 -10.93 3.03
N PHE A 77 2.13 -10.62 3.07
CA PHE A 77 2.96 -10.63 1.86
C PHE A 77 4.02 -11.73 1.90
N ILE A 78 4.30 -12.32 0.74
CA ILE A 78 5.39 -13.28 0.53
C ILE A 78 6.16 -12.85 -0.72
N ALA A 79 7.49 -12.81 -0.63
CA ALA A 79 8.33 -12.57 -1.81
C ALA A 79 8.88 -13.88 -2.39
N ILE A 80 8.76 -14.05 -3.70
CA ILE A 80 9.28 -15.20 -4.46
C ILE A 80 9.99 -14.67 -5.69
N LYS A 81 11.25 -15.08 -5.89
CA LYS A 81 12.20 -14.55 -6.88
C LYS A 81 12.29 -13.03 -6.85
N GLY A 82 12.20 -12.46 -5.65
CA GLY A 82 12.14 -11.03 -5.41
C GLY A 82 10.87 -10.32 -5.90
N GLU A 83 9.84 -10.97 -6.42
CA GLU A 83 8.50 -10.37 -6.60
C GLU A 83 7.67 -10.56 -5.33
N VAL A 84 7.00 -9.50 -4.88
CA VAL A 84 6.17 -9.49 -3.66
C VAL A 84 4.72 -9.77 -4.03
N PHE A 85 4.18 -10.88 -3.54
CA PHE A 85 2.80 -11.30 -3.73
C PHE A 85 1.97 -11.01 -2.47
N ASP A 86 0.76 -10.51 -2.69
CA ASP A 86 -0.26 -10.35 -1.68
C ASP A 86 -1.07 -11.64 -1.54
N VAL A 87 -0.90 -12.33 -0.42
CA VAL A 87 -1.60 -13.59 -0.11
C VAL A 87 -2.69 -13.41 0.94
N SER A 88 -3.09 -12.17 1.22
CA SER A 88 -4.15 -11.82 2.17
C SER A 88 -5.47 -12.56 1.93
N ALA A 89 -5.83 -12.82 0.67
CA ALA A 89 -7.01 -13.59 0.29
C ALA A 89 -7.00 -15.07 0.78
N LYS A 90 -5.87 -15.54 1.31
CA LYS A 90 -5.65 -16.87 1.88
C LYS A 90 -5.06 -16.80 3.29
N ALA A 91 -5.55 -15.86 4.09
CA ALA A 91 -5.12 -15.67 5.49
C ALA A 91 -5.24 -16.95 6.34
N GLU A 92 -6.15 -17.87 6.02
CA GLU A 92 -6.26 -19.18 6.69
C GLU A 92 -5.03 -20.08 6.50
N LEU A 93 -4.26 -19.87 5.43
CA LEU A 93 -3.04 -20.61 5.13
C LEU A 93 -1.78 -19.85 5.54
N TYR A 94 -1.75 -18.54 5.28
CA TYR A 94 -0.54 -17.72 5.42
C TYR A 94 -0.60 -16.75 6.60
N GLY A 95 -1.78 -16.39 7.08
CA GLY A 95 -1.92 -15.50 8.23
C GLY A 95 -1.53 -16.17 9.55
N PRO A 96 -1.60 -15.43 10.67
CA PRO A 96 -1.24 -15.94 11.98
C PRO A 96 -1.94 -17.25 12.33
N GLY A 97 -1.18 -18.28 12.70
CA GLY A 97 -1.68 -19.63 12.98
C GLY A 97 -1.89 -20.53 11.76
N GLY A 98 -1.65 -20.02 10.55
CA GLY A 98 -1.73 -20.78 9.30
C GLY A 98 -0.52 -21.71 9.10
N ASN A 99 -0.71 -22.77 8.32
CA ASN A 99 0.33 -23.78 8.06
C ASN A 99 1.58 -23.23 7.35
N TYR A 100 1.44 -22.09 6.65
CA TYR A 100 2.51 -21.45 5.90
C TYR A 100 2.88 -20.07 6.45
N GLU A 101 2.46 -19.74 7.68
CA GLU A 101 2.73 -18.44 8.32
C GLU A 101 4.23 -18.10 8.32
N ALA A 102 5.09 -19.10 8.53
CA ALA A 102 6.54 -18.93 8.60
C ALA A 102 7.14 -18.23 7.36
N LEU A 103 6.50 -18.34 6.18
CA LEU A 103 6.96 -17.77 4.92
C LEU A 103 6.59 -16.29 4.76
N THR A 104 5.68 -15.77 5.58
CA THR A 104 5.15 -14.40 5.45
C THR A 104 6.10 -13.35 5.96
N GLY A 105 6.05 -12.18 5.33
CA GLY A 105 6.97 -11.08 5.57
C GLY A 105 8.41 -11.36 5.14
N ARG A 106 8.64 -12.32 4.22
CA ARG A 106 9.98 -12.80 3.85
C ARG A 106 10.16 -12.95 2.35
N GLU A 107 11.42 -12.93 1.94
CA GLU A 107 11.86 -13.56 0.69
C GLU A 107 11.95 -15.07 0.94
N ALA A 108 10.97 -15.79 0.40
CA ALA A 108 10.71 -17.19 0.68
C ALA A 108 11.22 -18.12 -0.43
N SER A 109 12.02 -17.62 -1.39
CA SER A 109 12.42 -18.43 -2.55
C SER A 109 13.16 -19.69 -2.14
N ARG A 110 14.15 -19.56 -1.27
CA ARG A 110 14.94 -20.70 -0.81
C ARG A 110 14.09 -21.66 0.04
N ALA A 111 13.28 -21.10 0.93
CA ALA A 111 12.36 -21.86 1.77
C ALA A 111 11.42 -22.73 0.93
N LEU A 112 10.84 -22.16 -0.14
CA LEU A 112 9.96 -22.88 -1.07
C LEU A 112 10.71 -23.90 -1.93
N ALA A 113 11.91 -23.56 -2.41
CA ALA A 113 12.76 -24.45 -3.20
C ALA A 113 13.12 -25.74 -2.45
N LYS A 114 13.33 -25.62 -1.12
CA LYS A 114 13.79 -26.70 -0.24
C LYS A 114 12.71 -27.25 0.69
N PHE A 115 11.50 -26.72 0.58
CA PHE A 115 10.37 -27.04 1.47
C PHE A 115 10.72 -26.90 2.97
N ALA A 116 11.36 -25.79 3.32
CA ALA A 116 11.80 -25.50 4.68
C ALA A 116 10.93 -24.41 5.33
N LEU A 117 10.18 -24.77 6.36
CA LEU A 117 9.37 -23.84 7.17
C LEU A 117 10.06 -23.43 8.49
N GLU A 118 11.29 -23.88 8.69
CA GLU A 118 12.13 -23.56 9.85
C GLU A 118 13.62 -23.69 9.48
N GLY A 119 14.49 -23.19 10.36
CA GLY A 119 15.94 -23.34 10.22
C GLY A 119 16.59 -22.40 9.19
N PRO A 120 17.85 -22.68 8.78
CA PRO A 120 18.67 -21.74 8.03
C PRO A 120 18.17 -21.49 6.60
N ASP A 121 17.45 -22.44 6.00
CA ASP A 121 16.91 -22.28 4.66
C ASP A 121 15.69 -21.33 4.63
N LEU A 122 14.95 -21.20 5.73
CA LEU A 122 13.87 -20.21 5.88
C LEU A 122 14.41 -18.77 5.95
N GLU A 123 15.56 -18.59 6.60
CA GLU A 123 16.14 -17.26 6.86
C GLU A 123 17.05 -16.76 5.74
N SER A 124 17.34 -17.59 4.73
CA SER A 124 18.29 -17.28 3.67
C SER A 124 17.60 -16.93 2.36
N THR A 125 18.06 -15.85 1.73
CA THR A 125 17.59 -15.39 0.40
C THR A 125 18.43 -15.96 -0.74
N LYS A 126 19.40 -16.83 -0.43
CA LYS A 126 20.38 -17.37 -1.37
C LYS A 126 19.75 -18.47 -2.23
N ILE A 127 19.81 -18.31 -3.56
CA ILE A 127 19.24 -19.25 -4.54
C ILE A 127 20.22 -19.71 -5.64
N ASP A 128 21.42 -19.14 -5.67
CA ASP A 128 22.47 -19.47 -6.65
C ASP A 128 23.04 -20.89 -6.48
N ASP A 129 22.99 -21.42 -5.25
CA ASP A 129 23.45 -22.76 -4.88
C ASP A 129 22.38 -23.86 -5.01
N LEU A 130 21.15 -23.52 -5.43
CA LEU A 130 20.08 -24.51 -5.63
C LEU A 130 20.45 -25.49 -6.75
N ASN A 131 20.22 -26.78 -6.50
CA ASN A 131 20.34 -27.82 -7.51
C ASN A 131 19.17 -27.77 -8.51
N TYR A 132 19.22 -28.58 -9.57
CA TYR A 132 18.20 -28.58 -10.61
C TYR A 132 16.77 -28.83 -10.08
N GLY A 133 16.58 -29.83 -9.21
CA GLY A 133 15.26 -30.16 -8.67
C GLY A 133 14.73 -29.11 -7.69
N GLU A 134 15.61 -28.46 -6.93
CA GLU A 134 15.23 -27.34 -6.06
C GLU A 134 14.82 -26.10 -6.89
N ARG A 135 15.51 -25.83 -8.01
CA ARG A 135 15.13 -24.76 -8.94
C ARG A 135 13.79 -25.04 -9.59
N GLU A 136 13.56 -26.27 -10.05
CA GLU A 136 12.27 -26.67 -10.63
C GLU A 136 11.13 -26.52 -9.61
N GLN A 137 11.35 -26.87 -8.34
CA GLN A 137 10.39 -26.63 -7.28
C GLN A 137 10.10 -25.14 -7.07
N LEU A 138 11.14 -24.30 -7.00
CA LEU A 138 10.97 -22.85 -6.90
C LEU A 138 10.20 -22.27 -8.09
N ASP A 139 10.53 -22.72 -9.30
CA ASP A 139 9.84 -22.32 -10.52
C ASP A 139 8.36 -22.72 -10.46
N GLY A 140 8.06 -23.95 -10.06
CA GLY A 140 6.67 -24.42 -9.88
C GLY A 140 5.88 -23.60 -8.86
N TRP A 141 6.49 -23.22 -7.73
CA TRP A 141 5.85 -22.35 -6.74
C TRP A 141 5.58 -20.94 -7.29
N TYR A 142 6.56 -20.38 -7.98
CA TYR A 142 6.43 -19.07 -8.61
C TYR A 142 5.30 -19.04 -9.64
N GLU A 143 5.24 -20.03 -10.53
CA GLU A 143 4.14 -20.18 -11.51
C GLU A 143 2.79 -20.36 -10.81
N LYS A 144 2.73 -21.15 -9.74
CA LYS A 144 1.50 -21.34 -8.98
C LYS A 144 1.01 -20.02 -8.36
N PHE A 145 1.89 -19.23 -7.78
CA PHE A 145 1.52 -17.94 -7.18
C PHE A 145 1.06 -16.94 -8.24
N LYS A 146 1.78 -16.87 -9.36
CA LYS A 146 1.57 -15.86 -10.39
C LYS A 146 0.42 -16.18 -11.35
N HIS A 147 0.27 -17.45 -11.75
CA HIS A 147 -0.60 -17.85 -12.86
C HIS A 147 -1.73 -18.80 -12.46
N VAL A 148 -1.58 -19.57 -11.38
CA VAL A 148 -2.64 -20.51 -10.94
C VAL A 148 -3.53 -19.87 -9.89
N ASN A 149 -2.92 -19.27 -8.87
CA ASN A 149 -3.64 -18.58 -7.81
C ASN A 149 -3.84 -17.09 -8.12
N GLU A 150 -3.04 -16.55 -9.05
CA GLU A 150 -3.12 -15.16 -9.52
C GLU A 150 -3.08 -14.14 -8.37
N TYR A 151 -2.17 -14.36 -7.41
CA TYR A 151 -2.02 -13.42 -6.30
C TYR A 151 -1.59 -12.04 -6.80
N PRO A 152 -2.17 -10.94 -6.28
CA PRO A 152 -1.77 -9.59 -6.68
C PRO A 152 -0.30 -9.33 -6.41
N VAL A 153 0.42 -8.82 -7.40
CA VAL A 153 1.83 -8.41 -7.24
C VAL A 153 1.88 -6.99 -6.68
N ARG A 154 2.45 -6.83 -5.48
CA ARG A 154 2.58 -5.54 -4.79
C ARG A 154 3.90 -4.84 -5.06
N GLY A 155 4.88 -5.53 -5.65
CA GLY A 155 6.18 -4.95 -5.87
C GLY A 155 7.32 -5.94 -5.97
N ARG A 156 8.52 -5.46 -5.61
CA ARG A 156 9.73 -6.28 -5.56
C ARG A 156 10.54 -6.02 -4.31
N VAL A 157 11.19 -7.08 -3.82
CA VAL A 157 12.23 -6.97 -2.80
C VAL A 157 13.51 -6.49 -3.48
N VAL A 158 14.03 -5.38 -3.00
CA VAL A 158 15.20 -4.72 -3.55
C VAL A 158 16.17 -4.41 -2.41
N THR A 159 17.43 -4.78 -2.58
CA THR A 159 18.50 -4.34 -1.69
C THR A 159 18.85 -2.89 -2.06
N PRO A 160 18.72 -1.92 -1.13
CA PRO A 160 19.10 -0.55 -1.40
C PRO A 160 20.57 -0.48 -1.82
N PRO A 161 20.92 0.43 -2.75
CA PRO A 161 22.32 0.64 -3.08
C PRO A 161 23.05 1.10 -1.81
N GLY A 162 24.20 0.50 -1.53
CA GLY A 162 25.04 0.88 -0.39
C GLY A 162 25.46 2.35 -0.45
N GLU A 163 25.98 2.87 0.66
CA GLU A 163 26.30 4.30 0.80
C GLU A 163 27.26 4.81 -0.28
N LYS A 164 26.80 5.79 -1.05
CA LYS A 164 27.59 6.49 -2.07
C LYS A 164 27.67 7.98 -1.79
N LEU A 165 28.74 8.61 -2.29
CA LEU A 165 28.83 10.06 -2.37
C LEU A 165 28.12 10.54 -3.63
N PHE A 166 27.15 11.43 -3.47
CA PHE A 166 26.44 12.05 -4.59
C PHE A 166 26.78 13.53 -4.70
N THR A 167 26.84 14.00 -5.93
CA THR A 167 26.76 15.44 -6.24
C THR A 167 25.31 15.86 -6.41
N GLU A 168 25.02 17.15 -6.27
CA GLU A 168 23.67 17.67 -6.51
C GLU A 168 23.18 17.38 -7.94
N ALA A 169 24.07 17.48 -8.92
CA ALA A 169 23.74 17.18 -10.31
C ALA A 169 23.30 15.72 -10.50
N GLN A 170 23.94 14.79 -9.79
CA GLN A 170 23.53 13.38 -9.78
C GLN A 170 22.22 13.17 -9.04
N LEU A 171 22.02 13.82 -7.90
CA LEU A 171 20.79 13.70 -7.11
C LEU A 171 19.54 14.10 -7.92
N ARG A 172 19.65 15.16 -8.74
CA ARG A 172 18.57 15.64 -9.61
C ARG A 172 18.10 14.63 -10.67
N ALA A 173 18.89 13.60 -10.95
CA ALA A 173 18.49 12.52 -11.86
C ALA A 173 17.49 11.53 -11.22
N TYR A 174 17.38 11.50 -9.89
CA TYR A 174 16.60 10.51 -9.15
C TYR A 174 15.28 11.12 -8.64
N THR A 175 14.35 11.31 -9.55
CA THR A 175 13.03 11.92 -9.28
C THR A 175 11.88 10.91 -9.26
N GLY A 176 12.18 9.61 -9.43
CA GLY A 176 11.17 8.55 -9.56
C GLY A 176 10.45 8.53 -10.90
N THR A 177 10.89 9.32 -11.88
CA THR A 177 10.31 9.40 -13.23
C THR A 177 11.22 8.80 -14.31
N GLN A 178 12.48 8.52 -13.95
CA GLN A 178 13.43 7.87 -14.84
C GLN A 178 13.09 6.39 -15.06
N ALA A 179 13.83 5.75 -15.96
CA ALA A 179 13.66 4.32 -16.24
C ALA A 179 13.84 3.48 -14.96
N VAL A 180 12.97 2.49 -14.78
CA VAL A 180 13.04 1.54 -13.67
C VAL A 180 14.26 0.63 -13.89
N PRO A 181 15.23 0.60 -12.97
CA PRO A 181 16.38 -0.29 -13.08
C PRO A 181 15.95 -1.76 -13.08
N GLU A 182 16.77 -2.63 -13.66
CA GLU A 182 16.53 -4.07 -13.61
C GLU A 182 16.45 -4.57 -12.15
N GLY A 183 15.45 -5.40 -11.85
CA GLY A 183 15.20 -5.90 -10.50
C GLY A 183 14.36 -4.98 -9.61
N TYR A 184 14.09 -3.74 -10.02
CA TYR A 184 13.24 -2.81 -9.28
C TYR A 184 11.77 -2.93 -9.73
N ALA A 185 10.84 -2.60 -8.84
CA ALA A 185 9.42 -2.43 -9.20
C ALA A 185 9.11 -0.97 -9.58
N ALA A 186 9.80 -0.01 -8.94
CA ALA A 186 9.61 1.41 -9.16
C ALA A 186 10.96 2.12 -9.32
N ALA A 187 10.96 3.22 -10.06
CA ALA A 187 12.15 4.04 -10.26
C ALA A 187 12.60 4.66 -8.92
N PRO A 188 13.92 4.63 -8.60
CA PRO A 188 14.43 5.20 -7.36
C PRO A 188 14.11 6.69 -7.22
N LEU A 189 13.83 7.16 -6.00
CA LEU A 189 13.51 8.56 -5.75
C LEU A 189 14.30 9.00 -4.54
N TYR A 190 15.20 9.97 -4.73
CA TYR A 190 16.13 10.37 -3.67
C TYR A 190 15.81 11.75 -3.13
N ILE A 191 15.96 11.91 -1.81
CA ILE A 191 15.85 13.20 -1.13
C ILE A 191 17.04 13.33 -0.18
N ALA A 192 17.72 14.48 -0.21
CA ALA A 192 18.78 14.78 0.73
C ALA A 192 18.22 15.55 1.94
N VAL A 193 18.51 15.05 3.15
CA VAL A 193 18.18 15.69 4.42
C VAL A 193 19.38 15.54 5.36
N ARG A 194 19.85 16.65 5.95
CA ARG A 194 21.06 16.71 6.80
C ARG A 194 22.26 16.02 6.15
N ARG A 195 22.50 16.30 4.87
CA ARG A 195 23.56 15.71 4.03
C ARG A 195 23.46 14.19 3.80
N ARG A 196 22.41 13.54 4.29
CA ARG A 196 22.14 12.12 4.06
C ARG A 196 21.11 12.00 2.95
N ILE A 197 21.27 11.01 2.10
CA ILE A 197 20.38 10.77 0.96
C ILE A 197 19.54 9.54 1.28
N TYR A 198 18.23 9.73 1.25
CA TYR A 198 17.24 8.70 1.52
C TYR A 198 16.54 8.31 0.25
N ASP A 199 16.35 7.00 0.02
CA ASP A 199 15.54 6.50 -1.08
C ASP A 199 14.09 6.33 -0.63
N VAL A 200 13.27 7.32 -0.99
CA VAL A 200 11.86 7.36 -0.62
C VAL A 200 11.00 6.53 -1.57
N SER A 201 11.56 5.92 -2.64
CA SER A 201 10.82 4.97 -3.49
C SER A 201 10.43 3.68 -2.73
N PHE A 202 11.11 3.39 -1.63
CA PHE A 202 10.78 2.32 -0.69
C PHE A 202 9.62 2.67 0.25
N GLY A 203 9.12 3.90 0.21
CA GLY A 203 7.99 4.35 0.98
C GLY A 203 6.66 3.79 0.48
N ASN A 204 5.68 3.72 1.38
CA ASN A 204 4.27 3.56 1.01
C ASN A 204 3.63 4.86 0.49
N LEU A 205 4.33 6.00 0.61
CA LEU A 205 3.86 7.33 0.20
C LEU A 205 4.65 7.91 -0.97
N THR A 206 5.26 7.06 -1.81
CA THR A 206 6.07 7.48 -2.97
C THR A 206 5.29 8.40 -3.91
N GLU A 207 3.99 8.18 -4.06
CA GLU A 207 3.10 9.00 -4.89
C GLU A 207 3.08 10.47 -4.49
N MET A 208 3.33 10.79 -3.22
CA MET A 208 3.38 12.19 -2.76
C MET A 208 4.58 12.95 -3.33
N TYR A 209 5.63 12.24 -3.73
CA TYR A 209 6.87 12.78 -4.28
C TYR A 209 6.96 12.64 -5.81
N LEU A 210 6.06 11.87 -6.43
CA LEU A 210 5.96 11.78 -7.88
C LEU A 210 5.29 13.02 -8.48
N PRO A 211 5.46 13.31 -9.78
CA PRO A 211 4.82 14.44 -10.44
C PRO A 211 3.30 14.49 -10.18
N GLY A 212 2.81 15.62 -9.70
CA GLY A 212 1.41 15.82 -9.28
C GLY A 212 1.18 15.69 -7.78
N GLY A 213 2.13 15.13 -7.02
CA GLY A 213 2.11 15.09 -5.56
C GLY A 213 2.50 16.41 -4.89
N PRO A 214 2.10 16.65 -3.63
CA PRO A 214 2.40 17.88 -2.90
C PRO A 214 3.90 18.08 -2.65
N TYR A 215 4.67 17.00 -2.56
CA TYR A 215 6.11 17.00 -2.27
C TYR A 215 6.96 16.73 -3.52
N ALA A 216 6.37 16.75 -4.72
CA ALA A 216 7.07 16.46 -5.96
C ALA A 216 8.31 17.34 -6.19
N LYS A 217 8.28 18.59 -5.69
CA LYS A 217 9.40 19.52 -5.81
C LYS A 217 10.62 19.13 -4.97
N LEU A 218 10.46 18.27 -3.95
CA LEU A 218 11.57 17.76 -3.11
C LEU A 218 12.34 16.62 -3.78
N ALA A 219 11.74 15.97 -4.78
CA ALA A 219 12.35 14.83 -5.44
C ALA A 219 13.66 15.22 -6.14
N GLY A 220 14.73 14.48 -5.85
CA GLY A 220 16.06 14.69 -6.41
C GLY A 220 16.76 15.97 -5.90
N ARG A 221 16.41 16.48 -4.72
CA ARG A 221 16.95 17.73 -4.18
C ARG A 221 17.33 17.65 -2.70
N ASP A 222 18.04 18.68 -2.25
CA ASP A 222 18.25 18.96 -0.84
C ASP A 222 16.99 19.60 -0.25
N GLY A 223 16.39 18.92 0.72
CA GLY A 223 15.16 19.34 1.39
C GLY A 223 15.41 20.10 2.69
N ASN A 224 16.65 20.44 3.05
CA ASN A 224 16.97 20.97 4.39
C ASN A 224 16.20 22.24 4.69
N ARG A 225 16.26 23.20 3.76
CA ARG A 225 15.65 24.50 3.97
C ARG A 225 14.13 24.42 3.99
N ALA A 226 13.56 23.71 3.01
CA ALA A 226 12.12 23.49 2.90
C ALA A 226 11.53 22.77 4.13
N LEU A 227 12.20 21.72 4.63
CA LEU A 227 11.75 20.98 5.80
C LEU A 227 11.93 21.77 7.10
N GLY A 228 13.05 22.47 7.28
CA GLY A 228 13.30 23.29 8.47
C GLY A 228 12.37 24.50 8.58
N LYS A 229 12.03 25.14 7.46
CA LYS A 229 11.05 26.24 7.41
C LYS A 229 9.60 25.76 7.28
N MET A 230 9.36 24.46 7.11
CA MET A 230 8.04 23.89 6.81
C MET A 230 7.38 24.61 5.61
N SER A 231 8.18 24.94 4.60
CA SER A 231 7.82 25.81 3.49
C SER A 231 8.11 25.10 2.17
N LEU A 232 7.09 24.95 1.32
CA LEU A 232 7.22 24.43 -0.04
C LEU A 232 7.34 25.57 -1.08
N LYS A 233 7.69 26.78 -0.64
CA LYS A 233 7.97 27.91 -1.54
C LYS A 233 9.22 27.64 -2.34
N GLU A 234 9.23 28.07 -3.60
CA GLU A 234 10.35 27.82 -4.51
C GLU A 234 11.69 28.34 -3.98
N GLU A 235 11.69 29.54 -3.39
CA GLU A 235 12.87 30.15 -2.79
C GLU A 235 13.50 29.27 -1.68
N ASP A 236 12.66 28.64 -0.86
CA ASP A 236 13.10 27.76 0.22
C ASP A 236 13.46 26.34 -0.27
N MET A 237 12.88 25.92 -1.39
CA MET A 237 13.09 24.62 -2.02
C MET A 237 14.40 24.53 -2.83
N PHE A 238 14.83 25.65 -3.42
CA PHE A 238 16.02 25.71 -4.27
C PHE A 238 17.28 26.18 -3.54
N SER A 239 17.14 26.74 -2.34
CA SER A 239 18.28 27.18 -1.53
C SER A 239 18.76 26.07 -0.59
N ARG A 240 20.06 25.80 -0.62
CA ARG A 240 20.75 24.90 0.34
C ARG A 240 21.22 25.64 1.60
N ASP A 241 21.16 26.97 1.57
CA ASP A 241 21.66 27.77 2.68
C ASP A 241 20.71 27.64 3.87
N ILE A 242 21.28 27.23 5.00
CA ILE A 242 20.62 27.11 6.29
C ILE A 242 21.37 27.92 7.36
N SER A 243 22.30 28.80 6.95
CA SER A 243 23.05 29.65 7.88
C SER A 243 22.16 30.67 8.61
N ASP A 244 20.99 30.99 8.05
CA ASP A 244 19.97 31.85 8.64
C ASP A 244 19.02 31.10 9.59
N PHE A 245 19.24 29.80 9.85
CA PHE A 245 18.33 29.01 10.67
C PHE A 245 18.46 29.33 12.16
N THR A 246 17.32 29.45 12.82
CA THR A 246 17.26 29.46 14.28
C THR A 246 17.52 28.06 14.86
N ASP A 247 17.83 27.99 16.15
CA ASP A 247 17.99 26.70 16.85
C ASP A 247 16.74 25.83 16.74
N ASP A 248 15.54 26.43 16.82
CA ASP A 248 14.26 25.73 16.63
C ASP A 248 14.13 25.14 15.22
N GLN A 249 14.51 25.89 14.18
CA GLN A 249 14.47 25.40 12.79
C GLN A 249 15.48 24.28 12.56
N ASN A 250 16.65 24.36 13.19
CA ASN A 250 17.63 23.29 13.18
C ASN A 250 17.08 22.03 13.88
N GLN A 251 16.42 22.17 15.02
CA GLN A 251 15.80 21.04 15.72
C GLN A 251 14.70 20.38 14.90
N ILE A 252 13.82 21.17 14.24
CA ILE A 252 12.79 20.64 13.33
C ILE A 252 13.44 19.82 12.22
N LEU A 253 14.54 20.30 11.65
CA LEU A 253 15.26 19.58 10.60
C LEU A 253 15.90 18.29 11.11
N ASP A 254 16.43 18.26 12.34
CA ASP A 254 16.94 17.04 12.97
C ASP A 254 15.84 16.01 13.22
N ASP A 255 14.67 16.45 13.67
CA ASP A 255 13.50 15.60 13.86
C ASP A 255 13.02 14.99 12.53
N TRP A 256 13.05 15.78 11.44
CA TRP A 256 12.78 15.27 10.10
C TRP A 256 13.82 14.25 9.65
N ALA A 257 15.11 14.52 9.85
CA ALA A 257 16.17 13.57 9.51
C ALA A 257 15.99 12.23 10.26
N ALA A 258 15.61 12.27 11.54
CA ALA A 258 15.30 11.08 12.33
C ALA A 258 14.09 10.29 11.77
N LYS A 259 13.01 10.99 11.40
CA LYS A 259 11.83 10.35 10.78
C LYS A 259 12.15 9.69 9.44
N PHE A 260 12.96 10.35 8.60
CA PHE A 260 13.41 9.80 7.33
C PHE A 260 14.30 8.58 7.53
N ALA A 261 15.23 8.64 8.50
CA ALA A 261 16.12 7.52 8.82
C ALA A 261 15.39 6.27 9.33
N GLN A 262 14.24 6.44 9.99
CA GLN A 262 13.42 5.31 10.44
C GLN A 262 12.61 4.67 9.30
N ARG A 263 12.20 5.46 8.30
CA ARG A 263 11.25 5.02 7.27
C ARG A 263 11.91 4.60 5.95
N TYR A 264 13.05 5.19 5.63
CA TYR A 264 13.69 5.05 4.33
C TYR A 264 15.15 4.63 4.48
N PRO A 265 15.64 3.74 3.59
CA PRO A 265 17.04 3.39 3.58
C PRO A 265 17.90 4.60 3.18
N CYS A 266 19.00 4.78 3.90
CA CYS A 266 20.03 5.75 3.56
C CYS A 266 20.93 5.16 2.47
N VAL A 267 20.95 5.79 1.29
CA VAL A 267 21.71 5.34 0.12
C VAL A 267 23.01 6.10 -0.08
N GLY A 268 23.28 7.11 0.76
CA GLY A 268 24.52 7.87 0.64
C GLY A 268 24.53 9.20 1.35
N THR A 269 25.54 10.01 1.01
CA THR A 269 25.72 11.37 1.49
C THR A 269 25.90 12.36 0.35
N LEU A 270 25.44 13.58 0.56
CA LEU A 270 25.61 14.67 -0.39
C LEU A 270 27.00 15.31 -0.19
N LYS A 271 27.75 15.44 -1.28
CA LYS A 271 29.03 16.14 -1.32
C LYS A 271 28.83 17.64 -1.14
N ASP A 272 29.72 18.27 -0.36
CA ASP A 272 29.79 19.72 -0.13
C ASP A 272 29.91 20.53 -1.43
#